data_AF-A0A6A1KAG5-F1
#
_entry.id   AF-A0A6A1KAG5-F1
#
_cell.length_a   1.000
_cell.length_b   1.000
_cell.length_c   1.000
_cell.angle_alpha   90.00
_cell.angle_beta   90.00
_cell.angle_gamma   90.00
#
_symmetry.space_group_name_H-M   'P 1'
#
loop_
_entity.id
_entity.type
_entity.pdbx_description
1 polymer ?
#
loop_
_entity_poly.entity_id
_entity_poly.type
_entity_poly.pdbx_seq_one_letter_code
_entity_poly.pdbx_strand_id
1 'polypeptide(L)'
;MKTILFYFLLTILAVSCQLKQSENTEKEVSDNISNSDTEECIADTISATAIFWIDKAETKHCKEWGFRTVKAKVLIHENGKVDLEAFVKKQSPDMEKYVRHHLAKFQVSEKMLESGYVQPGEQFVQLRCLYGKVKAK
;
A
#
# COMPACT_ATOMS: atom_id res chain seq x y z
N MET A 1 15.94 31.87 27.46
CA MET A 1 14.67 31.48 26.79
C MET A 1 14.85 30.24 25.87
N LYS A 2 15.57 29.19 26.32
CA LYS A 2 15.78 27.96 25.50
C LYS A 2 15.51 26.68 26.30
N THR A 3 15.69 26.73 27.62
CA THR A 3 15.37 25.62 28.53
C THR A 3 13.86 25.45 28.75
N ILE A 4 13.08 26.54 28.76
CA ILE A 4 11.62 26.50 28.97
C ILE A 4 10.89 25.80 27.81
N LEU A 5 11.34 26.00 26.56
CA LEU A 5 10.75 25.35 25.39
C LEU A 5 10.99 23.83 25.39
N PHE A 6 12.13 23.39 25.95
CA PHE A 6 12.50 21.98 26.05
C PHE A 6 11.63 21.23 27.07
N TYR A 7 11.32 21.86 28.21
CA TYR A 7 10.38 21.31 29.19
C TYR A 7 8.95 21.23 28.63
N PHE A 8 8.54 22.18 27.80
CA PHE A 8 7.22 22.16 27.15
C PHE A 8 7.09 21.02 26.13
N LEU A 9 8.16 20.69 25.40
CA LEU A 9 8.17 19.54 24.48
C LEU A 9 8.10 18.19 25.23
N LEU A 10 8.81 18.07 26.37
CA LEU A 10 8.81 16.87 27.20
C LEU A 10 7.43 16.59 27.83
N THR A 11 6.67 17.62 28.20
CA THR A 11 5.31 17.45 28.73
C THR A 11 4.31 16.91 27.70
N ILE A 12 4.46 17.23 26.41
CA ILE A 12 3.56 16.75 25.35
C ILE A 12 3.79 15.25 25.07
N LEU A 13 5.05 14.79 25.11
CA LEU A 13 5.41 13.38 24.93
C LEU A 13 4.91 12.47 26.08
N ALA A 14 4.83 12.99 27.31
CA ALA A 14 4.35 12.21 28.46
C ALA A 14 2.82 12.01 28.47
N VAL A 15 2.05 12.96 27.92
CA VAL A 15 0.57 12.87 27.88
C VAL A 15 0.08 11.94 26.77
N SER A 16 0.82 11.77 25.68
CA SER A 16 0.46 10.82 24.60
C SER A 16 0.67 9.35 24.96
N CYS A 17 1.34 9.02 26.08
CA CYS A 17 1.60 7.64 26.50
C CYS A 17 0.49 7.03 27.38
N GLN A 18 -0.54 7.79 27.78
CA GLN A 18 -1.57 7.32 28.73
C GLN A 18 -2.95 7.03 28.09
N LEU A 19 -3.15 7.26 26.80
CA LEU A 19 -4.40 6.86 26.13
C LEU A 19 -4.27 5.46 25.53
N LYS A 20 -4.07 4.48 26.40
CA LYS A 20 -4.18 3.06 26.08
C LYS A 20 -4.80 2.31 27.25
N GLN A 21 -6.09 2.57 27.50
CA GLN A 21 -6.93 1.68 28.29
C GLN A 21 -8.41 1.91 27.92
N SER A 22 -8.90 1.15 26.93
CA SER A 22 -10.32 0.85 26.84
C SER A 22 -10.49 -0.59 27.31
N GLU A 23 -11.08 -0.68 28.49
CA GLU A 23 -11.54 -1.83 29.26
C GLU A 23 -11.73 -3.15 28.48
N ASN A 24 -10.98 -4.17 28.88
CA ASN A 24 -11.42 -5.57 28.76
C ASN A 24 -12.57 -5.78 29.74
N THR A 25 -13.80 -5.90 29.22
CA THR A 25 -14.85 -6.62 29.95
C THR A 25 -14.74 -8.08 29.56
N GLU A 26 -14.32 -8.91 30.51
CA GLU A 26 -14.32 -10.36 30.41
C GLU A 26 -15.74 -10.86 30.15
N LYS A 27 -15.93 -11.52 29.00
CA LYS A 27 -16.93 -12.57 28.87
C LYS A 27 -16.32 -13.69 28.07
N GLU A 28 -15.91 -14.74 28.78
CA GLU A 28 -15.54 -16.03 28.21
C GLU A 28 -16.66 -16.52 27.28
N VAL A 29 -16.36 -16.71 26.00
CA VAL A 29 -17.03 -17.66 25.11
C VAL A 29 -16.03 -18.16 24.07
N SER A 30 -15.63 -19.41 24.26
CA SER A 30 -15.18 -20.44 23.31
C SER A 30 -14.42 -20.03 22.04
N ASP A 31 -13.28 -20.73 21.88
CA ASP A 31 -12.53 -21.05 20.67
C ASP A 31 -13.29 -20.92 19.33
N ASN A 32 -12.51 -20.61 18.28
CA ASN A 32 -12.80 -20.72 16.83
C ASN A 32 -13.12 -19.42 16.06
N ILE A 33 -12.30 -18.36 16.12
CA ILE A 33 -12.42 -17.23 15.17
C ILE A 33 -11.08 -16.96 14.49
N SER A 34 -11.14 -16.90 13.17
CA SER A 34 -10.09 -17.07 12.17
C SER A 34 -9.00 -16.00 12.17
N ASN A 35 -7.74 -16.42 12.05
CA ASN A 35 -6.57 -15.57 11.77
C ASN A 35 -6.72 -14.65 10.53
N SER A 36 -7.75 -14.83 9.70
CA SER A 36 -8.00 -14.02 8.49
C SER A 36 -8.34 -12.56 8.80
N ASP A 37 -9.13 -12.33 9.85
CA ASP A 37 -9.78 -11.02 10.02
C ASP A 37 -8.81 -9.98 10.60
N THR A 38 -7.80 -10.46 11.33
CA THR A 38 -6.72 -9.62 11.87
C THR A 38 -5.71 -9.22 10.79
N GLU A 39 -5.37 -10.12 9.86
CA GLU A 39 -4.50 -9.80 8.71
C GLU A 39 -5.17 -8.80 7.75
N GLU A 40 -6.49 -8.94 7.54
CA GLU A 40 -7.25 -8.01 6.71
C GLU A 40 -7.27 -6.59 7.30
N CYS A 41 -7.42 -6.48 8.63
CA CYS A 41 -7.37 -5.20 9.34
C CYS A 41 -6.01 -4.48 9.17
N ILE A 42 -4.89 -5.23 9.28
CA ILE A 42 -3.55 -4.66 9.13
C ILE A 42 -3.32 -4.19 7.68
N ALA A 43 -3.74 -4.97 6.69
CA ALA A 43 -3.60 -4.64 5.27
C ALA A 43 -4.23 -3.28 4.89
N ASP A 44 -5.33 -2.91 5.54
CA ASP A 44 -6.03 -1.66 5.28
C ASP A 44 -5.35 -0.44 5.91
N THR A 45 -4.59 -0.64 7.00
CA THR A 45 -3.80 0.44 7.64
C THR A 45 -2.54 0.83 6.89
N ILE A 46 -1.99 -0.05 6.05
CA ILE A 46 -0.75 0.22 5.29
C ILE A 46 -1.00 1.33 4.25
N SER A 47 -0.40 2.50 4.40
CA SER A 47 -0.49 3.56 3.40
C SER A 47 0.39 3.28 2.18
N ALA A 48 -0.10 3.59 0.98
CA ALA A 48 0.72 3.57 -0.23
C ALA A 48 1.46 4.89 -0.42
N THR A 49 2.74 4.85 -0.80
CA THR A 49 3.56 6.03 -1.07
C THR A 49 3.34 6.60 -2.47
N ALA A 50 2.96 5.75 -3.43
CA ALA A 50 2.71 6.13 -4.81
C ALA A 50 1.62 5.26 -5.46
N ILE A 51 1.06 5.76 -6.57
CA ILE A 51 0.15 5.00 -7.44
C ILE A 51 0.83 4.77 -8.79
N PHE A 52 1.10 3.51 -9.14
CA PHE A 52 1.67 3.12 -10.43
C PHE A 52 0.59 2.58 -11.35
N TRP A 53 0.46 3.20 -12.53
CA TRP A 53 -0.41 2.72 -13.60
C TRP A 53 0.41 1.83 -14.52
N ILE A 54 0.41 0.53 -14.25
CA ILE A 54 1.39 -0.41 -14.82
C ILE A 54 1.12 -0.76 -16.28
N ASP A 55 -0.10 -0.49 -16.76
CA ASP A 55 -0.59 -0.78 -18.11
C ASP A 55 -1.16 0.47 -18.80
N LYS A 56 -0.76 1.67 -18.34
CA LYS A 56 -1.32 2.96 -18.80
C LYS A 56 -1.35 3.07 -20.33
N ALA A 57 -0.35 2.56 -21.03
CA ALA A 57 -0.28 2.60 -22.49
C ALA A 57 -1.45 1.85 -23.18
N GLU A 58 -1.94 0.77 -22.57
CA GLU A 58 -2.99 -0.10 -23.10
C GLU A 58 -4.41 0.46 -22.87
N THR A 59 -4.54 1.45 -21.98
CA THR A 59 -5.82 2.14 -21.67
C THR A 59 -6.48 2.77 -22.89
N LYS A 60 -5.69 3.18 -23.89
CA LYS A 60 -6.21 3.82 -25.11
C LYS A 60 -7.08 2.90 -25.95
N HIS A 61 -6.90 1.58 -25.85
CA HIS A 61 -7.60 0.59 -26.67
C HIS A 61 -8.71 -0.16 -25.91
N CYS A 62 -8.88 0.13 -24.61
CA CYS A 62 -9.69 -0.66 -23.70
C CYS A 62 -10.82 0.18 -23.06
N LYS A 63 -11.78 0.64 -23.86
CA LYS A 63 -12.98 1.37 -23.36
C LYS A 63 -13.90 0.50 -22.50
N GLU A 64 -13.82 -0.82 -22.68
CA GLU A 64 -14.69 -1.80 -22.02
C GLU A 64 -14.08 -2.39 -20.75
N TRP A 65 -12.91 -1.94 -20.29
CA TRP A 65 -12.24 -2.52 -19.13
C TRP A 65 -12.31 -1.63 -17.90
N GLY A 66 -12.61 -2.24 -16.75
CA GLY A 66 -12.63 -1.56 -15.46
C GLY A 66 -11.22 -1.37 -14.90
N PHE A 67 -11.06 -0.37 -14.04
CA PHE A 67 -9.83 -0.23 -13.25
C PHE A 67 -9.93 -1.06 -11.97
N ARG A 68 -8.90 -1.87 -11.72
CA ARG A 68 -8.67 -2.53 -10.44
C ARG A 68 -7.40 -2.00 -9.81
N THR A 69 -7.39 -2.03 -8.49
CA THR A 69 -6.25 -1.58 -7.70
C THR A 69 -5.82 -2.71 -6.77
N VAL A 70 -4.52 -2.91 -6.65
CA VAL A 70 -3.91 -3.80 -5.66
C VAL A 70 -2.81 -3.06 -4.91
N LYS A 71 -2.66 -3.31 -3.61
CA LYS A 71 -1.59 -2.75 -2.79
C LYS A 71 -0.47 -3.78 -2.66
N ALA A 72 0.78 -3.36 -2.85
CA ALA A 72 1.92 -4.25 -2.89
C ALA A 72 3.16 -3.61 -2.24
N LYS A 73 3.99 -4.44 -1.62
CA LYS A 73 5.37 -4.11 -1.30
C LYS A 73 6.21 -4.29 -2.58
N VAL A 74 6.99 -3.28 -2.92
CA VAL A 74 7.87 -3.27 -4.09
C VAL A 74 9.26 -2.78 -3.70
N LEU A 75 10.26 -3.18 -4.48
CA LEU A 75 11.59 -2.59 -4.47
C LEU A 75 11.74 -1.69 -5.71
N ILE A 76 11.94 -0.38 -5.48
CA ILE A 76 12.21 0.58 -6.55
C ILE A 76 13.72 0.78 -6.64
N HIS A 77 14.30 0.49 -7.80
CA HIS A 77 15.73 0.64 -8.04
C HIS A 77 16.06 2.08 -8.47
N GLU A 78 17.32 2.48 -8.30
CA GLU A 78 17.85 3.78 -8.74
C GLU A 78 17.65 4.04 -10.23
N ASN A 79 17.58 2.99 -11.05
CA ASN A 79 17.31 3.10 -12.49
C ASN A 79 15.81 3.12 -12.84
N GLY A 80 14.92 3.16 -11.84
CA GLY A 80 13.47 3.19 -11.99
C GLY A 80 12.80 1.84 -12.22
N LYS A 81 13.55 0.73 -12.31
CA LYS A 81 12.96 -0.61 -12.34
C LYS A 81 12.19 -0.86 -11.04
N VAL A 82 11.05 -1.55 -11.13
CA VAL A 82 10.22 -1.89 -9.97
C VAL A 82 10.05 -3.40 -9.89
N ASP A 83 10.56 -4.00 -8.82
CA ASP A 83 10.38 -5.42 -8.54
C ASP A 83 9.25 -5.63 -7.50
N LEU A 84 8.38 -6.59 -7.77
CA LEU A 84 7.30 -6.97 -6.86
C LEU A 84 7.82 -7.92 -5.79
N GLU A 85 7.78 -7.49 -4.53
CA GLU A 85 8.15 -8.31 -3.36
C GLU A 85 6.96 -9.15 -2.88
N ALA A 86 5.85 -8.48 -2.53
CA ALA A 86 4.66 -9.14 -2.01
C ALA A 86 3.39 -8.31 -2.25
N PHE A 87 2.24 -8.99 -2.38
CA PHE A 87 0.95 -8.31 -2.27
C PHE A 87 0.57 -8.13 -0.81
N VAL A 88 -0.05 -7.00 -0.49
CA VAL A 88 -0.56 -6.72 0.87
C VAL A 88 -1.77 -7.60 1.19
N LYS A 89 -2.65 -7.83 0.20
CA LYS A 89 -3.75 -8.80 0.29
C LYS A 89 -3.54 -9.87 -0.77
N LYS A 90 -3.81 -11.14 -0.42
CA LYS A 90 -3.74 -12.27 -1.37
C LYS A 90 -4.54 -11.97 -2.64
N GLN A 91 -3.96 -12.25 -3.79
CA GLN A 91 -4.59 -12.06 -5.10
C GLN A 91 -4.91 -13.41 -5.74
N SER A 92 -5.78 -13.39 -6.76
CA SER A 92 -5.97 -14.57 -7.61
C SER A 92 -4.71 -14.82 -8.46
N PRO A 93 -4.39 -16.08 -8.80
CA PRO A 93 -3.23 -16.39 -9.64
C PRO A 93 -3.18 -15.61 -10.95
N ASP A 94 -4.34 -15.38 -11.58
CA ASP A 94 -4.44 -14.58 -12.80
C ASP A 94 -4.07 -13.11 -12.59
N MET A 95 -4.48 -12.52 -11.47
CA MET A 95 -4.11 -11.16 -11.12
C MET A 95 -2.62 -11.05 -10.81
N GLU A 96 -2.04 -12.02 -10.10
CA GLU A 96 -0.60 -12.04 -9.84
C GLU A 96 0.20 -12.12 -11.14
N LYS A 97 -0.19 -13.02 -12.04
CA LYS A 97 0.43 -13.16 -13.37
C LYS A 97 0.31 -11.86 -14.17
N TYR A 98 -0.86 -11.23 -14.14
CA TYR A 98 -1.11 -9.96 -14.84
C TYR A 98 -0.18 -8.85 -14.32
N VAL A 99 -0.12 -8.66 -13.00
CA VAL A 99 0.71 -7.62 -12.38
C VAL A 99 2.19 -7.84 -12.67
N ARG A 100 2.69 -9.08 -12.53
CA ARG A 100 4.10 -9.40 -12.81
C ARG A 100 4.47 -9.12 -14.27
N HIS A 101 3.59 -9.45 -15.21
CA HIS A 101 3.82 -9.19 -16.63
C HIS A 101 4.00 -7.70 -16.94
N HIS A 102 3.18 -6.84 -16.35
CA HIS A 102 3.20 -5.41 -16.61
C HIS A 102 4.30 -4.68 -15.83
N LEU A 103 4.55 -5.09 -14.58
CA LEU A 103 5.67 -4.55 -13.80
C LEU A 103 7.02 -4.84 -14.44
N ALA A 104 7.20 -5.99 -15.09
CA ALA A 104 8.44 -6.32 -15.80
C ALA A 104 8.80 -5.32 -16.92
N LYS A 105 7.81 -4.57 -17.43
CA LYS A 105 7.97 -3.54 -18.46
C LYS A 105 7.83 -2.12 -17.90
N PHE A 106 7.38 -1.99 -16.65
CA PHE A 106 7.14 -0.71 -16.01
C PHE A 106 8.45 -0.11 -15.53
N GLN A 107 8.61 1.19 -15.74
CA GLN A 107 9.76 1.94 -15.26
C GLN A 107 9.29 3.28 -14.70
N VAL A 108 9.70 3.59 -13.48
CA VAL A 108 9.56 4.92 -12.90
C VAL A 108 10.45 5.85 -13.72
N SER A 109 9.88 6.94 -14.23
CA SER A 109 10.65 7.90 -15.03
C SER A 109 11.74 8.56 -14.18
N GLU A 110 12.90 8.80 -14.78
CA GLU A 110 14.02 9.53 -14.16
C GLU A 110 13.57 10.85 -13.51
N LYS A 111 12.73 11.63 -14.19
CA LYS A 111 12.14 12.86 -13.64
C LYS A 111 11.41 12.67 -12.31
N MET A 112 10.72 11.55 -12.10
CA MET A 112 10.02 11.26 -10.84
C MET A 112 10.99 10.89 -9.73
N LEU A 113 12.14 10.28 -10.06
CA LEU A 113 13.21 9.96 -9.12
C LEU A 113 14.00 11.22 -8.74
N GLU A 114 14.45 11.99 -9.73
CA GLU A 114 15.22 13.22 -9.53
C GLU A 114 14.46 14.28 -8.75
N SER A 115 13.14 14.39 -8.95
CA SER A 115 12.28 15.30 -8.19
C SER A 115 11.99 14.83 -6.77
N GLY A 116 12.36 13.59 -6.41
CA GLY A 116 12.02 12.97 -5.13
C GLY A 116 10.54 12.60 -4.99
N TYR A 117 9.74 12.71 -6.06
CA TYR A 117 8.33 12.33 -6.04
C TYR A 117 8.16 10.81 -5.79
N VAL A 118 9.07 10.01 -6.34
CA VAL A 118 9.24 8.59 -6.00
C VAL A 118 10.67 8.41 -5.55
N GLN A 119 10.85 7.75 -4.40
CA GLN A 119 12.19 7.43 -3.89
C GLN A 119 12.57 5.99 -4.27
N PRO A 120 13.86 5.68 -4.43
CA PRO A 120 14.34 4.30 -4.45
C PRO A 120 14.16 3.59 -3.10
N GLY A 121 14.23 2.27 -3.10
CA GLY A 121 14.11 1.41 -1.91
C GLY A 121 12.77 0.68 -1.78
N GLU A 122 12.61 -0.02 -0.66
CA GLU A 122 11.39 -0.79 -0.37
C GLU A 122 10.23 0.12 0.04
N GLN A 123 9.10 -0.01 -0.65
CA GLN A 123 7.91 0.80 -0.38
C GLN A 123 6.63 0.01 -0.60
N PHE A 124 5.56 0.46 0.08
CA PHE A 124 4.20 0.03 -0.25
C PHE A 124 3.63 0.98 -1.29
N VAL A 125 3.19 0.43 -2.42
CA VAL A 125 2.60 1.19 -3.52
C VAL A 125 1.24 0.63 -3.89
N GLN A 126 0.48 1.44 -4.58
CA GLN A 126 -0.79 1.08 -5.15
C GLN A 126 -0.61 0.85 -6.66
N LEU A 127 -0.83 -0.38 -7.12
CA LEU A 127 -0.76 -0.74 -8.54
C LEU A 127 -2.17 -0.66 -9.14
N ARG A 128 -2.35 0.28 -10.06
CA ARG A 128 -3.60 0.45 -10.82
C ARG A 128 -3.46 -0.27 -12.16
N CYS A 129 -4.44 -1.15 -12.41
CA CYS A 129 -4.46 -2.08 -13.53
C CYS A 129 -5.82 -2.01 -14.24
N LEU A 130 -5.84 -2.34 -15.53
CA LEU A 130 -7.04 -2.67 -16.29
C LEU A 130 -7.39 -4.13 -15.98
N TYR A 131 -8.53 -4.37 -15.33
CA TYR A 131 -8.93 -5.73 -15.02
C TYR A 131 -10.45 -5.87 -14.91
N GLY A 132 -10.97 -6.88 -15.61
CA GLY A 132 -12.40 -7.16 -15.74
C GLY A 132 -13.08 -6.32 -16.82
N LYS A 133 -13.88 -6.98 -17.67
CA LYS A 133 -14.79 -6.27 -18.59
C LYS A 133 -15.86 -5.55 -17.77
N VAL A 134 -16.07 -4.27 -18.03
CA VAL A 134 -17.25 -3.53 -17.59
C VAL A 134 -18.44 -4.18 -18.28
N LYS A 135 -19.32 -4.83 -17.52
CA LYS A 135 -20.58 -5.32 -18.09
C LYS A 135 -21.38 -4.10 -18.57
N ALA A 136 -21.77 -4.10 -19.85
CA ALA A 136 -22.72 -3.12 -20.37
C ALA A 136 -24.01 -3.22 -19.53
N LYS A 137 -24.52 -2.06 -19.12
CA LYS A 137 -25.75 -1.93 -18.31
C LYS A 137 -26.98 -2.01 -19.21
#